data_AF-A0A967IGU0-F1
#
_entry.id   AF-A0A967IGU0-F1
#
_cell.length_a   1.000
_cell.length_b   1.000
_cell.length_c   1.000
_cell.angle_alpha   90.00
_cell.angle_beta   90.00
_cell.angle_gamma   90.00
#
_symmetry.space_group_name_H-M   'P 1'
#
loop_
_entity.id
_entity.type
_entity.pdbx_description
1 polymer ?
#
loop_
_entity_poly.entity_id
_entity_poly.type
_entity_poly.pdbx_seq_one_letter_code
_entity_poly.pdbx_strand_id
1 'polypeptide(L)' 'MSQVTMRDMLKAGVHFGHQTRYWNPKMGKYIFGARNKIHIINLEKTLPMFNDALRFVEKLAAGKNKIL' A
#
# COMPACT_ATOMS: atom_id res chain seq x y z
N MET A 1 -0.54 18.16 7.75
CA MET A 1 -0.64 16.70 7.63
C MET A 1 0.75 16.11 7.69
N SER A 2 1.01 15.17 8.60
CA SER A 2 2.28 14.45 8.64
C SER A 2 2.42 13.63 7.35
N GLN A 3 3.44 13.90 6.56
CA GLN A 3 3.72 13.14 5.34
C GLN A 3 4.31 11.78 5.72
N VAL A 4 3.68 10.70 5.27
CA VAL A 4 4.20 9.34 5.49
C VAL A 4 5.40 9.14 4.57
N THR A 5 6.54 8.76 5.13
CA THR A 5 7.73 8.46 4.32
C THR A 5 7.82 6.97 4.01
N MET A 6 8.58 6.60 2.96
CA MET A 6 8.89 5.20 2.66
C MET A 6 9.59 4.50 3.83
N ARG A 7 10.41 5.23 4.59
CA ARG A 7 11.08 4.70 5.79
C ARG A 7 10.08 4.30 6.87
N ASP A 8 9.00 5.06 7.03
CA ASP A 8 7.95 4.74 7.99
C ASP A 8 7.17 3.50 7.55
N MET A 9 6.86 3.37 6.26
CA MET A 9 6.24 2.17 5.68
C MET A 9 7.11 0.92 5.85
N LEU A 10 8.43 1.04 5.69
CA LEU A 10 9.36 -0.06 5.92
C LEU A 10 9.37 -0.49 7.39
N LYS A 11 9.46 0.48 8.32
CA LYS A 11 9.42 0.20 9.77
C LYS A 11 8.11 -0.43 10.21
N ALA A 12 7.00 0.00 9.63
CA ALA A 12 5.67 -0.55 9.90
C ALA A 12 5.44 -1.93 9.26
N GLY A 13 6.34 -2.41 8.39
CA GLY A 13 6.23 -3.74 7.79
C GLY A 13 5.15 -3.87 6.70
N VAL A 14 4.63 -2.78 6.15
CA VAL A 14 3.51 -2.82 5.18
C VAL A 14 3.90 -3.37 3.81
N HIS A 15 5.19 -3.58 3.57
CA HIS A 15 5.72 -4.17 2.35
C HIS A 15 5.63 -5.71 2.32
N PHE A 16 5.32 -6.36 3.44
CA PHE A 16 5.11 -7.79 3.47
C PHE A 16 3.73 -8.17 2.92
N GLY A 17 3.72 -8.96 1.86
CA GLY A 17 2.52 -9.54 1.27
C GLY A 17 2.23 -10.96 1.78
N HIS A 18 1.48 -11.71 0.99
CA HIS A 18 1.13 -13.10 1.29
C HIS A 18 2.19 -14.09 0.81
N GLN A 19 2.01 -15.37 1.16
CA GLN A 19 2.83 -16.45 0.61
C GLN A 19 2.72 -16.53 -0.91
N THR A 20 3.79 -16.94 -1.59
CA THR A 20 3.87 -16.98 -3.08
C THR A 20 2.83 -17.87 -3.76
N ARG A 21 2.20 -18.79 -3.03
CA ARG A 21 1.08 -19.62 -3.53
C ARG A 21 -0.27 -18.91 -3.51
N TYR A 22 -0.44 -17.89 -2.67
CA TYR A 22 -1.69 -17.17 -2.47
C TYR A 22 -1.57 -15.77 -3.08
N TRP A 23 -1.45 -15.72 -4.41
CA TRP A 23 -1.34 -14.45 -5.12
C TRP A 23 -2.26 -14.41 -6.35
N ASN A 24 -2.66 -13.19 -6.71
CA ASN A 24 -3.44 -12.93 -7.91
C ASN A 24 -2.50 -12.41 -9.01
N PRO A 25 -2.49 -12.98 -10.22
CA PRO A 25 -1.67 -12.51 -11.33
C PRO A 25 -1.81 -11.01 -11.63
N LYS A 26 -2.98 -10.41 -11.42
CA LYS A 26 -3.22 -8.97 -11.61
C LYS A 26 -2.40 -8.08 -10.66
N MET A 27 -1.89 -8.64 -9.55
CA MET A 27 -1.03 -7.94 -8.60
C MET A 27 0.43 -7.89 -9.03
N GLY A 28 0.83 -8.59 -10.11
CA GLY A 28 2.23 -8.65 -10.55
C GLY A 28 2.89 -7.27 -10.72
N LYS A 29 2.15 -6.27 -11.22
CA LYS A 29 2.65 -4.90 -11.37
C LYS A 29 2.95 -4.18 -10.05
N TYR A 30 2.44 -4.63 -8.92
CA TYR A 30 2.63 -4.05 -7.59
C TYR A 30 3.57 -4.87 -6.70
N ILE A 31 4.00 -6.05 -7.16
CA ILE A 31 4.94 -6.91 -6.45
C ILE A 31 6.36 -6.56 -6.90
N PHE A 32 7.23 -6.24 -5.96
CA PHE A 32 8.65 -6.00 -6.22
C PHE A 32 9.41 -7.31 -6.43
N GLY A 33 9.08 -8.34 -5.65
CA GLY A 33 9.70 -9.66 -5.73
C GLY A 33 9.16 -10.60 -4.67
N ALA A 34 9.88 -11.68 -4.39
CA ALA A 34 9.57 -12.59 -3.30
C ALA A 34 10.84 -13.01 -2.55
N ARG A 35 10.75 -13.11 -1.22
CA ARG A 35 11.83 -13.59 -0.35
C ARG A 35 11.23 -14.54 0.68
N ASN A 36 11.89 -15.67 0.95
CA ASN A 36 11.41 -16.67 1.91
C ASN A 36 9.95 -17.09 1.67
N LYS A 37 9.56 -17.24 0.40
CA LYS A 37 8.19 -17.56 -0.04
C LYS A 37 7.13 -16.51 0.32
N ILE A 38 7.51 -15.28 0.67
CA ILE A 38 6.60 -14.15 0.91
C ILE A 38 6.78 -13.11 -0.19
N HIS A 39 5.68 -12.60 -0.75
CA HIS A 39 5.71 -11.50 -1.70
C HIS A 39 6.10 -10.19 -1.02
N ILE A 40 6.97 -9.42 -1.67
CA ILE A 40 7.35 -8.07 -1.24
C ILE A 40 6.61 -7.08 -2.14
N ILE A 41 5.81 -6.21 -1.54
CA ILE A 41 5.05 -5.16 -2.22
C ILE A 41 5.97 -3.99 -2.54
N ASN A 42 5.84 -3.43 -3.74
CA ASN A 42 6.65 -2.31 -4.19
C ASN A 42 6.18 -0.98 -3.55
N LEU A 43 6.95 -0.48 -2.58
CA LEU A 43 6.66 0.79 -1.91
C LEU A 43 6.86 2.03 -2.78
N GLU A 44 7.67 1.97 -3.83
CA GLU A 44 7.85 3.08 -4.78
C GLU A 44 6.55 3.36 -5.53
N LYS A 45 5.75 2.31 -5.79
CA LYS A 45 4.40 2.43 -6.37
C LYS A 45 3.35 2.72 -5.32
N THR A 46 3.44 2.07 -4.15
CA THR A 46 2.45 2.24 -3.08
C THR A 46 2.42 3.66 -2.53
N LEU A 47 3.58 4.32 -2.35
CA LEU A 47 3.64 5.66 -1.75
C LEU A 47 2.84 6.73 -2.51
N PRO A 48 3.02 6.93 -3.84
CA PRO A 48 2.22 7.91 -4.58
C PRO A 48 0.73 7.54 -4.58
N MET A 49 0.39 6.25 -4.77
CA MET A 49 -1.01 5.78 -4.76
C MET A 49 -1.67 5.96 -3.39
N PHE A 50 -0.91 5.80 -2.30
CA PHE A 50 -1.38 6.04 -0.94
C PHE A 50 -1.72 7.53 -0.74
N ASN A 51 -0.88 8.44 -1.23
CA ASN A 51 -1.15 9.87 -1.17
C ASN A 51 -2.40 10.28 -1.98
N ASP A 52 -2.62 9.64 -3.14
CA ASP A 52 -3.85 9.82 -3.92
C ASP A 52 -5.10 9.36 -3.15
N ALA A 53 -5.03 8.17 -2.54
CA ALA A 53 -6.11 7.63 -1.72
C ALA A 53 -6.38 8.50 -0.49
N LEU A 54 -5.34 9.01 0.17
CA LEU A 54 -5.46 9.89 1.32
C LEU A 54 -6.23 11.17 0.97
N ARG A 55 -5.87 11.83 -0.13
CA ARG A 55 -6.59 13.01 -0.64
C ARG A 55 -8.05 12.71 -0.94
N PHE A 56 -8.34 11.55 -1.50
CA PHE A 56 -9.71 11.12 -1.79
C PHE A 56 -10.52 10.93 -0.51
N VAL A 57 -9.95 10.25 0.49
CA VAL A 57 -10.60 10.01 1.79
C VAL A 57 -10.82 11.34 2.54
N GLU A 58 -9.85 12.25 2.53
CA GLU A 58 -10.01 13.60 3.11
C GLU A 58 -11.21 14.33 2.53
N LYS A 59 -11.36 14.30 1.19
CA LYS A 59 -12.50 14.92 0.51
C LYS A 59 -13.83 14.27 0.91
N LEU A 60 -13.87 12.95 1.00
CA LEU A 60 -15.08 12.22 1.42
C LEU A 60 -15.47 12.56 2.86
N ALA A 61 -14.49 12.60 3.77
CA ALA A 61 -14.70 12.94 5.18
C ALA A 61 -15.20 14.38 5.34
N ALA A 62 -14.62 15.34 4.61
CA ALA A 62 -15.08 16.73 4.59
C ALA A 62 -16.54 16.85 4.10
N GLY A 63 -16.96 15.98 3.18
CA GLY A 63 -18.33 15.90 2.67
C GLY A 63 -19.35 15.24 3.62
N LYS A 64 -18.96 14.89 4.87
CA LYS A 64 -19.80 14.16 5.84
C LYS A 64 -20.34 12.82 5.32
N ASN A 65 -19.63 12.19 4.39
CA ASN A 65 -19.98 10.87 3.88
C ASN A 65 -19.69 9.80 4.95
N LYS A 66 -20.51 8.74 4.99
CA LYS A 66 -20.27 7.58 5.86
C LYS A 66 -19.18 6.69 5.23
N ILE A 67 -18.11 6.43 5.97
CA ILE A 67 -17.01 5.53 5.59
C ILE A 67 -17.19 4.22 6.40
N LEU A 68 -17.12 3.07 5.74
CA LEU A 68 -17.28 1.73 6.34
C LEU A 68 -15.93 1.11 6.71
#